data_AF-A0A2V5WIA5-F1
#
_entry.id   AF-A0A2V5WIA5-F1
#
_cell.length_a   1.000
_cell.length_b   1.000
_cell.length_c   1.000
_cell.angle_alpha   90.00
_cell.angle_beta   90.00
_cell.angle_gamma   90.00
#
_symmetry.space_group_name_H-M   'P 1'
#
loop_
_entity.id
_entity.type
_entity.pdbx_description
1 polymer ?
#
loop_
_entity_poly.entity_id
_entity_poly.type
_entity_poly.pdbx_seq_one_letter_code
_entity_poly.pdbx_strand_id
1 'polypeptide(L)'
;MGMVFGSLVADGFLIVESQKRNLVEDLGRVLLRQARSLGVGDRVMRHSASLTEMGKKGDWDAVRRELISTQQDVEQAMTELRDQKMAHLISLGGWLRGLEICAGAVESNYTPDRAAVLWQRDLINYFAEEIKTLPPAVAHKPLFEKVRTGVNAIRDLLNRAPEKLSLDDVKALHTQARELNAIIAASD
;
A
#
# COMPACT_ATOMS: atom_id res chain seq x y z
N MET A 1 -1.43 11.73 0.25
CA MET A 1 0.04 11.87 0.41
C MET A 1 0.75 10.57 0.79
N GLY A 2 1.05 10.28 2.08
CA GLY A 2 1.86 9.10 2.46
C GLY A 2 1.25 7.75 2.07
N MET A 3 -0.02 7.51 2.43
CA MET A 3 -0.74 6.28 2.04
C MET A 3 -0.79 6.11 0.51
N VAL A 4 -1.01 7.19 -0.24
CA VAL A 4 -1.04 7.14 -1.71
C VAL A 4 0.32 6.71 -2.28
N PHE A 5 1.43 7.19 -1.71
CA PHE A 5 2.76 6.73 -2.13
C PHE A 5 2.91 5.21 -1.95
N GLY A 6 2.55 4.69 -0.79
CA GLY A 6 2.58 3.25 -0.52
C GLY A 6 1.71 2.46 -1.50
N SER A 7 0.48 2.94 -1.78
CA SER A 7 -0.41 2.30 -2.75
C SER A 7 0.18 2.26 -4.16
N LEU A 8 0.85 3.34 -4.61
CA LEU A 8 1.53 3.38 -5.90
C LEU A 8 2.68 2.36 -5.98
N VAL A 9 3.43 2.17 -4.90
CA VAL A 9 4.47 1.12 -4.85
C VAL A 9 3.83 -0.27 -4.99
N ALA A 10 2.71 -0.52 -4.31
CA ALA A 10 1.96 -1.77 -4.43
C ALA A 10 1.45 -2.01 -5.87
N ASP A 11 0.93 -0.98 -6.56
CA ASP A 11 0.60 -1.06 -7.99
C ASP A 11 1.83 -1.36 -8.85
N GLY A 12 3.00 -0.85 -8.46
CA GLY A 12 4.28 -1.17 -9.09
C GLY A 12 4.58 -2.66 -9.10
N PHE A 13 4.34 -3.37 -8.00
CA PHE A 13 4.51 -4.83 -7.98
C PHE A 13 3.55 -5.53 -8.94
N LEU A 14 2.29 -5.06 -9.07
CA LEU A 14 1.36 -5.62 -10.05
C LEU A 14 1.81 -5.36 -11.50
N ILE A 15 2.41 -4.19 -11.78
CA ILE A 15 3.01 -3.88 -13.09
C ILE A 15 4.16 -4.85 -13.39
N VAL A 16 4.99 -5.17 -12.39
CA VAL A 16 6.07 -6.16 -12.50
C VAL A 16 5.53 -7.56 -12.79
N GLU A 17 4.52 -8.03 -12.03
CA GLU A 17 3.92 -9.36 -12.25
C GLU A 17 3.26 -9.47 -13.64
N SER A 18 2.68 -8.37 -14.13
CA SER A 18 2.04 -8.33 -15.46
C SER A 18 3.00 -7.98 -16.60
N GLN A 19 4.27 -7.68 -16.31
CA GLN A 19 5.33 -7.37 -17.28
C GLN A 19 4.95 -6.26 -18.28
N LYS A 20 4.19 -5.27 -17.83
CA LYS A 20 3.67 -4.18 -18.69
C LYS A 20 4.63 -3.01 -18.76
N ARG A 21 5.53 -3.03 -19.76
CA ARG A 21 6.62 -2.04 -19.94
C ARG A 21 6.12 -0.59 -19.97
N ASN A 22 5.03 -0.33 -20.68
CA ASN A 22 4.46 1.01 -20.83
C ASN A 22 3.98 1.61 -19.50
N LEU A 23 3.58 0.78 -18.53
CA LEU A 23 3.11 1.26 -17.23
C LEU A 23 4.25 1.63 -16.26
N VAL A 24 5.46 1.10 -16.47
CA VAL A 24 6.62 1.37 -15.59
C VAL A 24 7.06 2.83 -15.67
N GLU A 25 7.02 3.43 -16.86
CA GLU A 25 7.39 4.83 -17.05
C GLU A 25 6.40 5.78 -16.37
N ASP A 26 5.10 5.54 -16.55
CA ASP A 26 4.05 6.31 -15.88
C ASP A 26 4.16 6.17 -14.35
N LEU A 27 4.40 4.95 -13.85
CA LEU A 27 4.62 4.69 -12.43
C LEU A 27 5.78 5.52 -11.86
N GLY A 28 6.96 5.47 -12.49
CA GLY A 28 8.12 6.24 -12.02
C GLY A 28 7.82 7.74 -11.91
N ARG A 29 7.12 8.28 -12.92
CA ARG A 29 6.75 9.70 -12.97
C ARG A 29 5.75 10.07 -11.86
N VAL A 30 4.79 9.21 -11.54
CA VAL A 30 3.82 9.44 -10.47
C VAL A 30 4.48 9.27 -9.09
N LEU A 31 5.33 8.25 -8.90
CA LEU A 31 6.10 8.07 -7.66
C LEU A 31 6.98 9.29 -7.36
N LEU A 32 7.69 9.84 -8.36
CA LEU A 32 8.51 11.03 -8.18
C LEU A 32 7.67 12.26 -7.81
N ARG A 33 6.52 12.45 -8.45
CA ARG A 33 5.59 13.54 -8.09
C ARG A 33 5.15 13.43 -6.64
N GLN A 34 4.84 12.22 -6.20
CA GLN A 34 4.38 11.97 -4.85
C GLN A 34 5.50 12.06 -3.80
N ALA A 35 6.72 11.67 -4.15
CA ALA A 35 7.88 11.90 -3.30
C ALA A 35 8.15 13.40 -3.10
N ARG A 36 7.97 14.22 -4.14
CA ARG A 36 8.14 15.68 -4.05
C ARG A 36 7.11 16.33 -3.13
N SER A 37 5.86 15.88 -3.15
CA SER A 37 4.82 16.40 -2.25
C SER A 37 5.05 16.01 -0.79
N LEU A 38 5.81 14.92 -0.55
CA LEU A 38 6.30 14.52 0.76
C LEU A 38 7.62 15.22 1.17
N GLY A 39 8.20 16.06 0.32
CA GLY A 39 9.47 16.74 0.61
C GLY A 39 10.73 15.87 0.45
N VAL A 40 10.60 14.67 -0.13
CA VAL A 40 11.70 13.69 -0.30
C VAL A 40 11.98 13.37 -1.77
N GLY A 41 11.63 14.29 -2.67
CA GLY A 41 11.74 14.11 -4.12
C GLY A 41 13.15 13.74 -4.60
N ASP A 42 14.19 14.29 -3.99
CA ASP A 42 15.59 14.05 -4.38
C ASP A 42 16.02 12.60 -4.12
N ARG A 43 15.48 11.96 -3.07
CA ARG A 43 15.74 10.55 -2.75
C ARG A 43 15.17 9.64 -3.85
N VAL A 44 13.98 9.97 -4.36
CA VAL A 44 13.25 9.14 -5.34
C VAL A 44 13.63 9.43 -6.79
N MET A 45 14.21 10.60 -7.09
CA MET A 45 14.57 10.98 -8.46
C MET A 45 15.48 9.95 -9.15
N ARG A 46 16.48 9.43 -8.43
CA ARG A 46 17.39 8.39 -8.97
C ARG A 46 16.63 7.09 -9.24
N HIS A 47 15.78 6.68 -8.31
CA HIS A 47 14.98 5.47 -8.44
C HIS A 47 14.01 5.52 -9.62
N SER A 48 13.33 6.65 -9.84
CA SER A 48 12.41 6.81 -10.97
C SER A 48 13.10 6.64 -12.33
N ALA A 49 14.32 7.15 -12.48
CA ALA A 49 15.10 6.97 -13.71
C ALA A 49 15.52 5.50 -13.89
N SER A 50 15.98 4.88 -12.79
CA SER A 50 16.39 3.48 -12.71
C SER A 50 15.24 2.52 -13.10
N LEU A 51 14.05 2.71 -12.51
CA LEU A 51 12.83 1.95 -12.81
C LEU A 51 12.48 1.99 -14.30
N THR A 52 12.51 3.19 -14.90
CA THR A 52 12.18 3.39 -16.31
C THR A 52 13.16 2.64 -17.22
N GLU A 53 14.46 2.71 -16.92
CA GLU A 53 15.50 2.06 -17.71
C GLU A 53 15.43 0.52 -17.60
N MET A 54 15.25 -0.02 -16.41
CA MET A 54 15.09 -1.46 -16.20
C MET A 54 13.80 -1.98 -16.84
N GLY A 55 12.70 -1.23 -16.73
CA GLY A 55 11.42 -1.56 -17.35
C GLY A 55 11.51 -1.61 -18.88
N LYS A 56 12.27 -0.70 -19.51
CA LYS A 56 12.55 -0.73 -20.96
C LYS A 56 13.31 -1.99 -21.37
N LYS A 57 14.27 -2.42 -20.55
CA LYS A 57 15.04 -3.66 -20.76
C LYS A 57 14.24 -4.94 -20.48
N GLY A 58 13.12 -4.82 -19.75
CA GLY A 58 12.33 -5.97 -19.29
C GLY A 58 13.02 -6.76 -18.17
N ASP A 59 13.91 -6.12 -17.40
CA ASP A 59 14.55 -6.72 -16.23
C ASP A 59 13.62 -6.59 -15.01
N TRP A 60 12.60 -7.44 -14.99
CA TRP A 60 11.50 -7.37 -14.00
C TRP A 60 11.96 -7.63 -12.57
N ASP A 61 12.95 -8.50 -12.39
CA ASP A 61 13.54 -8.76 -11.07
C ASP A 61 14.29 -7.52 -10.56
N ALA A 62 14.97 -6.79 -11.44
CA ALA A 62 15.60 -5.53 -11.06
C ALA A 62 14.57 -4.44 -10.78
N VAL A 63 13.49 -4.32 -11.57
CA VAL A 63 12.38 -3.39 -11.28
C VAL A 63 11.76 -3.69 -9.90
N ARG A 64 11.55 -4.97 -9.56
CA ARG A 64 11.03 -5.37 -8.24
C ARG A 64 11.95 -4.88 -7.11
N ARG A 65 13.25 -5.15 -7.22
CA ARG A 65 14.24 -4.72 -6.21
C ARG A 65 14.30 -3.20 -6.08
N GLU A 66 14.21 -2.50 -7.20
CA GLU A 66 14.22 -1.04 -7.24
C GLU A 66 12.98 -0.45 -6.56
N LEU A 67 11.79 -1.05 -6.73
CA LEU A 67 10.58 -0.64 -6.02
C LEU A 67 10.71 -0.82 -4.51
N ILE A 68 11.28 -1.95 -4.05
CA ILE A 68 11.55 -2.20 -2.63
C ILE A 68 12.50 -1.13 -2.08
N SER A 69 13.61 -0.87 -2.78
CA SER A 69 14.57 0.16 -2.37
C SER A 69 13.93 1.55 -2.34
N THR A 70 13.07 1.87 -3.32
CA THR A 70 12.36 3.15 -3.38
C THR A 70 11.49 3.36 -2.15
N GLN A 71 10.73 2.34 -1.73
CA GLN A 71 9.90 2.42 -0.53
C GLN A 71 10.75 2.59 0.73
N GLN A 72 11.82 1.79 0.86
CA GLN A 72 12.72 1.85 2.01
C GLN A 72 13.38 3.22 2.15
N ASP A 73 13.89 3.79 1.06
CA ASP A 73 14.52 5.12 1.06
C ASP A 73 13.55 6.23 1.46
N VAL A 74 12.28 6.15 1.02
CA VAL A 74 11.25 7.12 1.43
C VAL A 74 10.86 6.96 2.89
N GLU A 75 10.62 5.74 3.36
CA GLU A 75 10.28 5.47 4.77
C GLU A 75 11.44 5.89 5.71
N GLN A 76 12.68 5.64 5.29
CA GLN A 76 13.88 6.09 6.00
C GLN A 76 13.98 7.61 6.01
N ALA A 77 13.78 8.28 4.87
CA ALA A 77 13.82 9.73 4.80
C ALA A 77 12.75 10.39 5.70
N MET A 78 11.54 9.82 5.76
CA MET A 78 10.51 10.29 6.69
C MET A 78 10.95 10.13 8.16
N THR A 79 11.63 9.03 8.49
CA THR A 79 12.19 8.80 9.83
C THR A 79 13.30 9.81 10.15
N GLU A 80 14.19 10.11 9.21
CA GLU A 80 15.26 11.12 9.33
C GLU A 80 14.68 12.53 9.57
N LEU A 81 13.56 12.85 8.93
CA LEU A 81 12.79 14.09 9.13
C LEU A 81 11.99 14.11 10.44
N ARG A 82 12.14 13.08 11.30
CA ARG A 82 11.39 12.89 12.56
C ARG A 82 9.88 12.75 12.35
N ASP A 83 9.46 12.30 11.17
CA ASP A 83 8.07 12.03 10.83
C ASP A 83 7.85 10.52 10.66
N GLN A 84 8.07 9.78 11.75
CA GLN A 84 7.84 8.34 11.82
C GLN A 84 6.40 7.96 11.48
N LYS A 85 5.44 8.85 11.79
CA LYS A 85 4.02 8.61 11.49
C LYS A 85 3.75 8.61 10.00
N MET A 86 4.41 9.46 9.22
CA MET A 86 4.31 9.36 7.76
C MET A 86 4.88 8.06 7.21
N ALA A 87 5.99 7.56 7.76
CA ALA A 87 6.54 6.25 7.36
C ALA A 87 5.50 5.13 7.57
N HIS A 88 4.83 5.10 8.72
CA HIS A 88 3.76 4.13 8.98
C HIS A 88 2.55 4.30 8.06
N LEU A 89 2.19 5.54 7.70
CA LEU A 89 1.13 5.80 6.72
C LEU A 89 1.50 5.31 5.31
N ILE A 90 2.76 5.42 4.91
CA ILE A 90 3.26 4.84 3.65
C ILE A 90 3.09 3.32 3.68
N SER A 91 3.58 2.66 4.73
CA SER A 91 3.46 1.20 4.85
C SER A 91 2.00 0.75 4.90
N LEU A 92 1.12 1.49 5.59
CA LEU A 92 -0.32 1.22 5.62
C LEU A 92 -0.96 1.29 4.23
N GLY A 93 -0.66 2.34 3.47
CA GLY A 93 -1.22 2.50 2.13
C GLY A 93 -0.77 1.40 1.15
N GLY A 94 0.49 0.97 1.25
CA GLY A 94 0.99 -0.18 0.51
C GLY A 94 0.31 -1.47 0.91
N TRP A 95 0.13 -1.69 2.22
CA TRP A 95 -0.54 -2.88 2.73
C TRP A 95 -2.02 -2.95 2.32
N LEU A 96 -2.78 -1.84 2.44
CA LEU A 96 -4.19 -1.79 2.03
C LEU A 96 -4.37 -2.07 0.54
N ARG A 97 -3.46 -1.54 -0.30
CA ARG A 97 -3.49 -1.80 -1.73
C ARG A 97 -3.12 -3.25 -2.06
N GLY A 98 -2.10 -3.79 -1.39
CA GLY A 98 -1.75 -5.21 -1.48
C GLY A 98 -2.91 -6.12 -1.06
N LEU A 99 -3.58 -5.80 0.05
CA LEU A 99 -4.74 -6.53 0.55
C LEU A 99 -5.87 -6.54 -0.48
N GLU A 100 -6.20 -5.40 -1.08
CA GLU A 100 -7.23 -5.33 -2.14
C GLU A 100 -6.89 -6.23 -3.33
N ILE A 101 -5.65 -6.12 -3.86
CA ILE A 101 -5.21 -6.91 -5.02
C ILE A 101 -5.26 -8.41 -4.68
N CYS A 102 -4.69 -8.81 -3.55
CA CYS A 102 -4.66 -10.19 -3.13
C CYS A 102 -6.07 -10.74 -2.86
N ALA A 103 -6.91 -9.99 -2.13
CA ALA A 103 -8.27 -10.43 -1.83
C ALA A 103 -9.11 -10.57 -3.11
N GLY A 104 -8.99 -9.65 -4.08
CA GLY A 104 -9.65 -9.78 -5.38
C GLY A 104 -9.16 -10.97 -6.21
N ALA A 105 -7.86 -11.28 -6.16
CA ALA A 105 -7.30 -12.46 -6.81
C ALA A 105 -7.78 -13.78 -6.17
N VAL A 106 -7.84 -13.83 -4.83
CA VAL A 106 -8.39 -14.99 -4.09
C VAL A 106 -9.89 -15.13 -4.33
N GLU A 107 -10.66 -14.04 -4.31
CA GLU A 107 -12.09 -14.05 -4.59
C GLU A 107 -12.39 -14.65 -5.97
N SER A 108 -11.61 -14.26 -6.98
CA SER A 108 -11.78 -14.71 -8.37
C SER A 108 -11.48 -16.21 -8.56
N ASN A 109 -10.64 -16.80 -7.72
CA ASN A 109 -10.25 -18.21 -7.81
C ASN A 109 -9.99 -18.80 -6.42
N TYR A 110 -11.07 -18.90 -5.66
CA TYR A 110 -11.04 -19.22 -4.24
C TYR A 110 -10.60 -20.66 -3.96
N THR A 111 -9.65 -20.77 -3.03
CA THR A 111 -9.39 -22.00 -2.27
C THR A 111 -9.11 -21.63 -0.81
N PRO A 112 -9.39 -22.51 0.17
CA PRO A 112 -9.09 -22.22 1.57
C PRO A 112 -7.61 -21.89 1.83
N ASP A 113 -6.69 -22.53 1.11
CA ASP A 113 -5.25 -22.30 1.30
C ASP A 113 -4.80 -20.97 0.71
N ARG A 114 -5.43 -20.50 -0.38
CA ARG A 114 -5.22 -19.14 -0.91
C ARG A 114 -5.84 -18.09 0.00
N ALA A 115 -7.00 -18.37 0.60
CA ALA A 115 -7.62 -17.47 1.55
C ALA A 115 -6.79 -17.29 2.83
N ALA A 116 -6.07 -18.32 3.26
CA ALA A 116 -5.21 -18.27 4.44
C ALA A 116 -4.10 -17.19 4.35
N VAL A 117 -3.61 -16.86 3.15
CA VAL A 117 -2.56 -15.82 3.00
C VAL A 117 -3.05 -14.40 3.32
N LEU A 118 -4.37 -14.19 3.33
CA LEU A 118 -5.00 -12.92 3.69
C LEU A 118 -5.14 -12.75 5.20
N TRP A 119 -4.91 -13.81 5.98
CA TRP A 119 -5.03 -13.79 7.44
C TRP A 119 -3.81 -13.12 8.09
N GLN A 120 -3.67 -11.80 7.87
CA GLN A 120 -2.56 -10.99 8.35
C GLN A 120 -2.92 -10.22 9.62
N ARG A 121 -3.40 -10.95 10.63
CA ARG A 121 -4.00 -10.41 11.86
C ARG A 121 -3.05 -9.46 12.62
N ASP A 122 -1.81 -9.86 12.79
CA ASP A 122 -0.86 -9.08 13.60
C ASP A 122 -0.51 -7.75 12.92
N LEU A 123 -0.47 -7.74 11.58
CA LEU A 123 -0.17 -6.56 10.79
C LEU A 123 -1.34 -5.55 10.79
N ILE A 124 -2.58 -6.02 10.64
CA ILE A 124 -3.75 -5.12 10.77
C ILE A 124 -3.89 -4.57 12.19
N ASN A 125 -3.58 -5.37 13.22
CA ASN A 125 -3.59 -4.90 14.61
C ASN A 125 -2.54 -3.81 14.82
N TYR A 126 -1.32 -4.01 14.32
CA TYR A 126 -0.26 -3.00 14.35
C TYR A 126 -0.72 -1.68 13.71
N PHE A 127 -1.25 -1.72 12.49
CA PHE A 127 -1.70 -0.50 11.80
C PHE A 127 -2.86 0.20 12.50
N ALA A 128 -3.81 -0.57 13.06
CA ALA A 128 -4.92 0.01 13.81
C ALA A 128 -4.45 0.74 15.08
N GLU A 129 -3.39 0.25 15.74
CA GLU A 129 -2.79 0.96 16.86
C GLU A 129 -1.98 2.19 16.40
N GLU A 130 -1.21 2.09 15.32
CA GLU A 130 -0.44 3.23 14.80
C GLU A 130 -1.34 4.41 14.39
N ILE A 131 -2.49 4.16 13.76
CA ILE A 131 -3.43 5.23 13.38
C ILE A 131 -3.95 6.01 14.59
N LYS A 132 -4.10 5.37 15.76
CA LYS A 132 -4.56 6.06 16.99
C LYS A 132 -3.54 7.04 17.52
N THR A 133 -2.26 6.85 17.19
CA THR A 133 -1.17 7.71 17.66
C THR A 133 -0.99 8.98 16.82
N LEU A 134 -1.81 9.16 15.77
CA LEU A 134 -1.77 10.37 14.96
C LEU A 134 -2.13 11.61 15.80
N PRO A 135 -1.46 12.76 15.57
CA PRO A 135 -1.78 13.99 16.26
C PRO A 135 -3.25 14.41 16.03
N PRO A 136 -3.94 15.02 17.02
CA PRO A 136 -5.36 15.40 16.89
C PRO A 136 -5.67 16.23 15.63
N ALA A 137 -4.77 17.14 15.25
CA ALA A 137 -4.89 17.98 14.06
C ALA A 137 -4.96 17.18 12.74
N VAL A 138 -4.41 15.97 12.72
CA VAL A 138 -4.46 15.04 11.58
C VAL A 138 -5.60 14.03 11.78
N ALA A 139 -5.71 13.46 12.97
CA ALA A 139 -6.65 12.39 13.29
C ALA A 139 -8.12 12.75 13.06
N HIS A 140 -8.50 14.02 13.28
CA HIS A 140 -9.88 14.48 13.10
C HIS A 140 -10.22 14.94 11.68
N LYS A 141 -9.26 14.89 10.74
CA LYS A 141 -9.58 15.16 9.34
C LYS A 141 -10.53 14.06 8.82
N PRO A 142 -11.55 14.40 8.01
CA PRO A 142 -12.54 13.43 7.53
C PRO A 142 -11.95 12.18 6.87
N LEU A 143 -10.82 12.31 6.17
CA LEU A 143 -10.08 11.18 5.61
C LEU A 143 -9.64 10.20 6.70
N PHE A 144 -8.97 10.67 7.75
CA PHE A 144 -8.40 9.82 8.78
C PHE A 144 -9.46 9.20 9.69
N GLU A 145 -10.60 9.87 9.88
CA GLU A 145 -11.79 9.28 10.51
C GLU A 145 -12.33 8.08 9.72
N LYS A 146 -12.46 8.23 8.39
CA LYS A 146 -12.87 7.13 7.49
C LYS A 146 -11.84 6.01 7.47
N VAL A 147 -10.55 6.34 7.39
CA VAL A 147 -9.46 5.36 7.40
C VAL A 147 -9.45 4.57 8.70
N ARG A 148 -9.54 5.24 9.85
CA ARG A 148 -9.62 4.56 11.15
C ARG A 148 -10.83 3.63 11.23
N THR A 149 -11.97 4.07 10.73
CA THR A 149 -13.20 3.25 10.70
C THR A 149 -13.01 2.01 9.83
N GLY A 150 -12.53 2.17 8.59
CA GLY A 150 -12.32 1.06 7.66
C GLY A 150 -11.24 0.07 8.12
N VAL A 151 -10.12 0.58 8.65
CA VAL A 151 -9.05 -0.27 9.22
C VAL A 151 -9.58 -1.07 10.41
N ASN A 152 -10.39 -0.48 11.29
CA ASN A 152 -11.01 -1.23 12.39
C ASN A 152 -12.01 -2.29 11.88
N ALA A 153 -12.77 -2.01 10.82
CA ALA A 153 -13.67 -3.01 10.23
C ALA A 153 -12.91 -4.22 9.66
N ILE A 154 -11.79 -3.99 8.95
CA ILE A 154 -10.89 -5.03 8.46
C ILE A 154 -10.29 -5.81 9.64
N ARG A 155 -9.86 -5.10 10.69
CA ARG A 155 -9.30 -5.69 11.92
C ARG A 155 -10.29 -6.63 12.59
N ASP A 156 -11.52 -6.18 12.80
CA ASP A 156 -12.55 -6.95 13.49
C ASP A 156 -12.92 -8.21 12.68
N LEU A 157 -12.94 -8.12 11.35
CA LEU A 157 -13.08 -9.28 10.47
C LEU A 157 -11.93 -10.26 10.63
N LEU A 158 -10.67 -9.82 10.54
CA LEU A 158 -9.51 -10.71 10.65
C LEU A 158 -9.32 -11.30 12.05
N ASN A 159 -9.72 -10.58 13.10
CA ASN A 159 -9.65 -11.08 14.47
C ASN A 159 -10.71 -12.14 14.79
N ARG A 160 -11.90 -12.06 14.18
CA ARG A 160 -12.98 -13.06 14.38
C ARG A 160 -12.90 -14.24 13.41
N ALA A 161 -12.32 -14.03 12.22
CA ALA A 161 -12.25 -15.06 11.19
C ALA A 161 -11.23 -16.15 11.58
N PRO A 162 -11.52 -17.42 11.25
CA PRO A 162 -10.52 -18.48 11.32
C PRO A 162 -9.39 -18.19 10.32
N GLU A 163 -8.23 -18.83 10.52
CA GLU A 163 -7.08 -18.69 9.62
C GLU A 163 -7.44 -19.00 8.16
N LYS A 164 -8.28 -20.01 7.95
CA LYS A 164 -8.86 -20.32 6.64
C LYS A 164 -10.15 -19.53 6.45
N LEU A 165 -10.02 -18.29 5.96
CA LEU A 165 -11.17 -17.42 5.66
C LEU A 165 -12.15 -18.09 4.69
N SER A 166 -13.45 -17.90 4.92
CA SER A 166 -14.48 -18.29 3.96
C SER A 166 -14.48 -17.37 2.74
N LEU A 167 -15.13 -17.81 1.64
CA LEU A 167 -15.30 -16.94 0.46
C LEU A 167 -16.03 -15.64 0.81
N ASP A 168 -17.01 -15.69 1.71
CA ASP A 168 -17.74 -14.48 2.13
C ASP A 168 -16.85 -13.53 2.94
N ASP A 169 -15.96 -14.06 3.79
CA ASP A 169 -14.96 -13.24 4.48
C ASP A 169 -13.98 -12.59 3.49
N VAL A 170 -13.55 -13.32 2.45
CA VAL A 170 -12.68 -12.78 1.38
C VAL A 170 -13.37 -11.66 0.61
N LYS A 171 -14.64 -11.84 0.22
CA LYS A 171 -15.45 -10.81 -0.46
C LYS A 171 -15.62 -9.56 0.39
N ALA A 172 -15.86 -9.75 1.69
CA ALA A 172 -15.98 -8.64 2.62
C ALA A 172 -14.65 -7.89 2.77
N LEU A 173 -13.52 -8.60 2.90
CA LEU A 173 -12.19 -7.98 2.91
C LEU A 173 -11.88 -7.21 1.64
N HIS A 174 -12.09 -7.83 0.48
CA HIS A 174 -11.86 -7.18 -0.81
C HIS A 174 -12.69 -5.91 -0.94
N THR A 175 -13.97 -5.97 -0.59
CA THR A 175 -14.87 -4.81 -0.62
C THR A 175 -14.36 -3.68 0.28
N GLN A 176 -14.04 -3.98 1.54
CA GLN A 176 -13.55 -3.00 2.51
C GLN A 176 -12.22 -2.35 2.09
N ALA A 177 -11.26 -3.17 1.63
CA ALA A 177 -9.97 -2.67 1.16
C ALA A 177 -10.12 -1.76 -0.07
N ARG A 178 -10.96 -2.17 -1.04
CA ARG A 178 -11.25 -1.39 -2.25
C ARG A 178 -11.90 -0.05 -1.94
N GLU A 179 -12.92 -0.02 -1.09
CA GLU A 179 -13.58 1.22 -0.68
C GLU A 179 -12.60 2.17 0.02
N LEU A 180 -11.76 1.62 0.89
CA LEU A 180 -10.77 2.41 1.60
C LEU A 180 -9.68 2.98 0.68
N ASN A 181 -9.17 2.19 -0.26
CA ASN A 181 -8.21 2.65 -1.27
C ASN A 181 -8.83 3.72 -2.17
N ALA A 182 -10.11 3.59 -2.55
CA ALA A 182 -10.80 4.61 -3.33
C ALA A 182 -10.90 5.95 -2.58
N ILE A 183 -11.17 5.93 -1.27
CA ILE A 183 -11.20 7.13 -0.43
C ILE A 183 -9.80 7.76 -0.31
N ILE A 184 -8.76 6.94 -0.13
CA ILE A 184 -7.37 7.41 -0.04
C ILE A 184 -6.94 8.06 -1.35
N ALA A 185 -7.25 7.45 -2.50
CA ALA A 185 -6.90 7.97 -3.81
C ALA A 185 -7.66 9.26 -4.16
N ALA A 186 -8.92 9.41 -3.73
CA ALA A 186 -9.71 10.61 -3.96
C ALA A 186 -9.31 11.82 -3.08
N SER A 187 -8.36 11.62 -2.15
CA SER A 187 -7.91 12.65 -1.20
C SER A 187 -6.52 13.21 -1.54
N ASP A 188 -5.93 12.80 -2.66
CA ASP A 188 -4.70 13.34 -3.26
C ASP A 188 -5.04 14.46 -4.26
#